data_AF-A0AA97B1Y5-F1
#
_entry.id   AF-A0AA97B1Y5-F1
#
_cell.length_a   1.000
_cell.length_b   1.000
_cell.length_c   1.000
_cell.angle_alpha   90.00
_cell.angle_beta   90.00
_cell.angle_gamma   90.00
#
_symmetry.space_group_name_H-M   'P 1'
#
loop_
_entity.id
_entity.type
_entity.pdbx_description
1 polymer ?
#
loop_
_entity_poly.entity_id
_entity_poly.type
_entity_poly.pdbx_seq_one_letter_code
_entity_poly.pdbx_strand_id
1 'polypeptide(L)'
;MSVDKAFRDMIRNEIEVQLKPLRDVVARLEEGTADLDALRNVAERLAPLAEVVGPLFGAQIPAAAKAGRRGPGRPPAARSSVTAAPAAVGGKRRGRKPAAAGADGSRACAIIGCGKPSRTKGYCAAHYQKLRMLEKTNRRPSDWKDYADPDSVDDIKLPRGRAASKALAAAAQAGHAG
;
A
#
# COMPACT_ATOMS: atom_id res chain seq x y z
N MET A 1 -35.62 -43.04 -11.14
CA MET A 1 -34.62 -41.95 -11.19
C MET A 1 -33.65 -42.17 -10.03
N SER A 2 -32.33 -42.09 -10.24
CA SER A 2 -31.33 -42.34 -9.18
C SER A 2 -31.26 -41.15 -8.21
N VAL A 3 -31.14 -41.46 -6.92
CA VAL A 3 -31.03 -40.49 -5.82
C VAL A 3 -29.84 -39.54 -6.02
N ASP A 4 -28.72 -40.05 -6.54
CA ASP A 4 -27.53 -39.24 -6.88
C ASP A 4 -27.78 -38.17 -7.96
N LYS A 5 -28.71 -38.43 -8.87
CA LYS A 5 -29.09 -37.45 -9.89
C LYS A 5 -29.89 -36.31 -9.24
N ALA A 6 -30.88 -36.65 -8.43
CA ALA A 6 -31.69 -35.66 -7.71
C ALA A 6 -30.83 -34.80 -6.77
N PHE A 7 -29.87 -35.39 -6.07
CA PHE A 7 -28.95 -34.66 -5.19
C PHE A 7 -28.04 -33.70 -5.97
N ARG A 8 -27.49 -34.13 -7.12
CA ARG A 8 -26.69 -33.25 -7.98
C ARG A 8 -27.49 -32.10 -8.58
N ASP A 9 -28.76 -32.34 -8.91
CA ASP A 9 -29.64 -31.30 -9.45
C ASP A 9 -30.01 -30.30 -8.35
N MET A 10 -30.27 -30.77 -7.13
CA MET A 10 -30.49 -29.91 -5.95
C MET A 10 -29.27 -29.03 -5.65
N ILE A 11 -28.06 -29.61 -5.63
CA ILE A 11 -26.82 -28.84 -5.40
C ILE A 11 -26.62 -27.78 -6.49
N ARG A 12 -26.85 -28.13 -7.77
CA ARG A 12 -26.74 -27.17 -8.87
C ARG A 12 -27.70 -26.00 -8.71
N ASN A 13 -28.95 -26.28 -8.38
CA ASN A 13 -29.95 -25.25 -8.14
C ASN A 13 -29.55 -24.33 -6.97
N GLU A 14 -29.07 -24.90 -5.87
CA GLU A 14 -28.62 -24.10 -4.72
C GLU A 14 -27.41 -23.23 -5.08
N ILE A 15 -26.42 -23.79 -5.77
CA ILE A 15 -25.26 -23.01 -6.25
C ILE A 15 -25.69 -21.89 -7.19
N GLU A 16 -26.64 -22.14 -8.10
CA GLU A 16 -27.15 -21.11 -9.00
C GLU A 16 -27.86 -19.97 -8.26
N VAL A 17 -28.64 -20.30 -7.23
CA VAL A 17 -29.28 -19.30 -6.35
C VAL A 17 -28.22 -18.46 -5.63
N GLN A 18 -27.18 -19.10 -5.08
CA GLN A 18 -26.11 -18.41 -4.37
C GLN A 18 -25.23 -17.54 -5.30
N LEU A 19 -25.05 -17.95 -6.57
CA LEU A 19 -24.24 -17.21 -7.54
C LEU A 19 -24.99 -16.05 -8.20
N LYS A 20 -26.33 -16.00 -8.12
CA LYS A 20 -27.14 -14.97 -8.79
C LYS A 20 -26.75 -13.53 -8.38
N PRO A 21 -26.60 -13.18 -7.09
CA PRO A 21 -26.24 -11.82 -6.70
C PRO A 21 -24.85 -11.40 -7.21
N LEU A 22 -23.90 -12.34 -7.29
CA LEU A 22 -22.57 -12.06 -7.83
C LEU A 22 -22.64 -11.76 -9.33
N ARG A 23 -23.44 -12.52 -10.09
CA ARG A 23 -23.67 -12.27 -11.52
C ARG A 23 -24.34 -10.91 -11.76
N ASP A 24 -25.31 -10.55 -10.93
CA ASP A 24 -25.99 -9.25 -11.02
C ASP A 24 -25.03 -8.08 -10.77
N VAL A 25 -24.09 -8.22 -9.82
CA VAL A 25 -23.05 -7.20 -9.57
C VAL A 25 -22.10 -7.07 -10.77
N VAL A 26 -21.68 -8.18 -11.37
CA VAL A 26 -20.82 -8.16 -12.56
C VAL A 26 -21.52 -7.48 -13.72
N ALA A 27 -22.81 -7.80 -13.97
CA ALA A 27 -23.59 -7.17 -15.02
C ALA A 27 -23.67 -5.64 -14.85
N ARG A 28 -23.92 -5.16 -13.63
CA ARG A 28 -23.94 -3.70 -13.33
C ARG A 28 -22.58 -3.02 -13.56
N LEU A 29 -21.48 -3.72 -13.27
CA LEU A 29 -20.14 -3.20 -13.54
C LEU A 29 -19.87 -3.12 -15.05
N GLU A 30 -20.29 -4.14 -15.81
CA GLU A 30 -20.17 -4.17 -17.27
C GLU A 30 -20.99 -3.04 -17.92
N GLU A 31 -22.23 -2.84 -17.50
CA GLU A 31 -23.06 -1.69 -17.91
C GLU A 31 -22.36 -0.36 -17.63
N GLY A 32 -21.85 -0.16 -16.40
CA GLY A 32 -21.13 1.05 -16.04
C GLY A 32 -19.86 1.27 -16.88
N THR A 33 -19.14 0.20 -17.27
CA THR A 33 -18.00 0.34 -18.18
C THR A 33 -18.41 0.71 -19.60
N ALA A 34 -19.54 0.19 -20.08
CA ALA A 34 -20.09 0.57 -21.39
C ALA A 34 -20.48 2.05 -21.44
N ASP A 35 -21.07 2.57 -20.35
CA ASP A 35 -21.39 4.00 -20.21
C ASP A 35 -20.14 4.88 -20.24
N LEU A 36 -19.06 4.47 -19.56
CA LEU A 36 -17.78 5.18 -19.60
C LEU A 36 -17.16 5.18 -20.99
N ASP A 37 -17.26 4.07 -21.73
CA ASP A 37 -16.81 4.01 -23.13
C ASP A 37 -17.66 4.90 -24.04
N ALA A 38 -18.98 4.97 -23.83
CA ALA A 38 -19.85 5.89 -24.56
C ALA A 38 -19.46 7.35 -24.30
N LEU A 39 -19.20 7.73 -23.04
CA LEU A 39 -18.71 9.07 -22.68
C LEU A 39 -17.34 9.37 -23.31
N ARG A 40 -16.42 8.40 -23.33
CA ARG A 40 -15.13 8.55 -24.01
C ARG A 40 -15.33 8.83 -25.50
N ASN A 41 -16.19 8.07 -26.18
CA ASN A 41 -16.46 8.24 -27.60
C ASN A 41 -17.08 9.62 -27.88
N VAL A 42 -17.98 10.11 -27.02
CA VAL A 42 -18.53 11.47 -27.12
C VAL A 42 -17.41 12.51 -26.95
N ALA A 43 -16.54 12.35 -25.96
CA ALA A 43 -15.42 13.24 -25.75
C ALA A 43 -14.45 13.26 -26.95
N GLU A 44 -14.15 12.10 -27.55
CA GLU A 44 -13.31 11.99 -28.76
C GLU A 44 -13.94 12.69 -29.97
N ARG A 45 -15.27 12.61 -30.12
CA ARG A 45 -16.00 13.32 -31.18
C ARG A 45 -15.99 14.84 -30.97
N LEU A 46 -16.01 15.29 -29.72
CA LEU A 46 -16.00 16.72 -29.37
C LEU A 46 -14.59 17.32 -29.30
N ALA A 47 -13.54 16.49 -29.23
CA ALA A 47 -12.15 16.92 -29.15
C ALA A 47 -11.72 17.93 -30.25
N PRO A 48 -11.97 17.72 -31.56
CA PRO A 48 -11.56 18.68 -32.58
C PRO A 48 -12.29 20.01 -32.46
N LEU A 49 -13.55 20.01 -32.02
CA LEU A 49 -14.29 21.25 -31.75
C LEU A 49 -13.71 22.00 -30.55
N ALA A 50 -13.30 21.28 -29.51
CA ALA A 50 -12.65 21.87 -28.35
C ALA A 50 -11.29 22.50 -28.68
N GLU A 51 -10.52 21.96 -29.62
CA GLU A 51 -9.24 22.56 -30.07
C GLU A 51 -9.45 23.89 -30.82
N VAL A 52 -10.51 23.98 -31.62
CA VAL A 52 -10.83 25.19 -32.40
C VAL A 52 -11.47 26.27 -31.52
N VAL A 53 -12.36 25.86 -30.61
CA VAL A 53 -13.21 26.77 -29.84
C VAL A 53 -12.64 27.07 -28.44
N GLY A 54 -11.76 26.22 -27.91
CA GLY A 54 -11.13 26.37 -26.59
C GLY A 54 -10.42 27.71 -26.35
N PRO A 55 -9.62 28.23 -27.31
CA PRO A 55 -8.96 29.53 -27.16
C PRO A 55 -9.94 30.72 -27.05
N LEU A 56 -11.13 30.62 -27.64
CA LEU A 56 -12.18 31.66 -27.60
C LEU A 56 -12.83 31.80 -26.21
N PHE A 57 -12.84 30.72 -25.41
CA PHE A 57 -13.42 30.71 -24.07
C PHE A 57 -12.36 30.79 -22.95
N GLY A 58 -11.12 31.17 -23.28
CA GLY A 58 -10.03 31.26 -22.30
C GLY A 58 -9.59 29.92 -21.71
N ALA A 59 -10.07 28.80 -22.26
CA ALA A 59 -9.69 27.45 -21.85
C ALA A 59 -8.43 27.03 -22.60
N GLN A 60 -7.26 27.48 -22.13
CA GLN A 60 -5.99 26.93 -22.59
C GLN A 60 -5.80 25.53 -21.98
N ILE A 61 -6.44 24.52 -22.57
CA ILE A 61 -6.23 23.13 -22.19
C ILE A 61 -4.83 22.75 -22.70
N PRO A 62 -3.84 22.46 -21.83
CA PRO A 62 -2.56 21.99 -22.30
C PRO A 62 -2.80 20.71 -23.10
N ALA A 63 -2.33 20.70 -24.36
CA ALA A 63 -2.45 19.57 -25.27
C ALA A 63 -2.17 18.28 -24.49
N ALA A 64 -3.18 17.40 -24.42
CA ALA A 64 -3.10 16.17 -23.65
C ALA A 64 -1.86 15.40 -24.12
N ALA A 65 -0.83 15.38 -23.27
CA ALA A 65 0.36 14.58 -23.52
C ALA A 65 -0.13 13.15 -23.76
N LYS A 66 0.12 12.62 -24.97
CA LYS A 66 -0.34 11.28 -25.37
C LYS A 66 -0.09 10.32 -24.21
N ALA A 67 -1.16 9.74 -23.69
CA ALA A 67 -1.09 8.72 -22.66
C ALA A 67 -0.46 7.46 -23.27
N GLY A 68 0.87 7.45 -23.40
CA GLY A 68 1.61 6.24 -23.66
C GLY A 68 1.22 5.23 -22.58
N ARG A 69 0.89 3.99 -22.96
CA ARG A 69 0.56 2.93 -22.02
C ARG A 69 1.74 2.75 -21.05
N ARG A 70 1.62 3.30 -19.84
CA ARG A 70 2.61 3.16 -18.78
C ARG A 70 2.29 1.88 -18.02
N GLY A 71 3.22 0.93 -18.03
CA GLY A 71 3.13 -0.26 -17.18
C GLY A 71 3.01 0.13 -15.70
N PRO A 72 2.46 -0.77 -14.86
CA PRO A 72 2.18 -0.44 -13.47
C PRO A 72 3.51 -0.36 -12.69
N GLY A 73 3.99 0.85 -12.45
CA GLY A 73 5.21 1.05 -11.67
C GLY A 73 5.73 2.48 -11.68
N ARG A 74 5.37 3.23 -10.63
CA ARG A 74 6.02 4.45 -10.12
C ARG A 74 6.20 5.62 -11.12
N PRO A 75 5.52 6.77 -10.90
CA PRO A 75 5.74 7.94 -11.75
C PRO A 75 7.21 8.43 -11.64
N PRO A 76 7.85 8.85 -12.73
CA PRO A 76 9.13 9.54 -12.63
C PRO A 76 8.89 10.88 -11.95
N ALA A 77 9.59 11.11 -10.83
CA ALA A 77 9.78 12.47 -10.35
C ALA A 77 10.39 13.27 -11.50
N ALA A 78 9.76 14.38 -11.86
CA ALA A 78 10.30 15.32 -12.83
C ALA A 78 11.73 15.66 -12.40
N ARG A 79 12.71 15.12 -13.13
CA ARG A 79 14.10 15.55 -13.01
C ARG A 79 14.17 16.83 -13.83
N SER A 80 13.93 17.97 -13.19
CA SER A 80 14.43 19.22 -13.74
C SER A 80 15.93 19.05 -13.93
N SER A 81 16.39 19.21 -15.16
CA SER A 81 17.80 19.26 -15.52
C SER A 81 18.43 20.49 -14.86
N VAL A 82 18.76 20.37 -13.58
CA VAL A 82 19.76 21.23 -12.97
C VAL A 82 21.11 20.67 -13.39
N THR A 83 21.84 21.48 -14.14
CA THR A 83 23.25 21.27 -14.48
C THR A 83 24.01 20.89 -13.21
N ALA A 84 24.80 19.82 -13.31
CA ALA A 84 25.59 19.29 -12.22
C ALA A 84 26.64 20.33 -11.78
N ALA A 85 26.42 20.96 -10.63
CA ALA A 85 27.47 21.62 -9.86
C ALA A 85 28.29 20.55 -9.11
N PRO A 86 29.60 20.77 -8.86
CA PRO A 86 30.48 19.73 -8.37
C PRO A 86 30.09 19.28 -6.96
N ALA A 87 30.40 18.02 -6.65
CA ALA A 87 30.07 17.33 -5.42
C ALA A 87 30.57 18.09 -4.18
N ALA A 88 29.69 18.89 -3.57
CA ALA A 88 29.92 19.47 -2.27
C ALA A 88 29.76 18.39 -1.18
N VAL A 89 30.87 18.19 -0.48
CA VAL A 89 31.07 17.40 0.73
C VAL A 89 29.92 17.55 1.73
N GLY A 90 29.43 16.42 2.26
CA GLY A 90 28.87 16.37 3.61
C GLY A 90 27.57 17.13 3.87
N GLY A 91 26.51 16.90 3.09
CA GLY A 91 25.17 17.40 3.42
C GLY A 91 24.57 16.69 4.65
N LYS A 92 24.53 17.39 5.80
CA LYS A 92 23.79 16.97 7.01
C LYS A 92 22.38 16.54 6.59
N ARG A 93 22.02 15.27 6.87
CA ARG A 93 20.65 14.76 6.68
C ARG A 93 19.69 15.77 7.31
N ARG A 94 18.73 16.28 6.54
CA ARG A 94 17.67 17.17 7.05
C ARG A 94 17.08 16.52 8.29
N GLY A 95 17.49 17.07 9.43
CA GLY A 95 17.31 16.47 10.73
C GLY A 95 15.84 16.45 11.05
N ARG A 96 15.35 15.28 11.46
CA ARG A 96 14.27 15.27 12.44
C ARG A 96 14.84 15.96 13.67
N LYS A 97 14.37 17.17 13.99
CA LYS A 97 14.71 17.86 15.24
C LYS A 97 14.52 16.85 16.37
N PRO A 98 15.55 16.52 17.17
CA PRO A 98 15.34 15.70 18.35
C PRO A 98 14.35 16.51 19.20
N ALA A 99 13.17 15.95 19.45
CA ALA A 99 12.26 16.54 20.41
C ALA A 99 13.04 16.54 21.72
N ALA A 100 13.46 17.76 22.13
CA ALA A 100 14.07 17.98 23.42
C ALA A 100 13.11 17.44 24.48
N ALA A 101 13.72 16.81 25.47
CA ALA A 101 13.06 16.23 26.62
C ALA A 101 12.14 17.23 27.33
N GLY A 102 11.04 16.71 27.87
CA GLY A 102 10.43 17.23 29.08
C GLY A 102 9.00 17.77 28.93
N ALA A 103 8.18 17.35 29.90
CA ALA A 103 6.89 17.86 30.34
C ALA A 103 5.63 17.39 29.59
N ASP A 104 4.67 16.64 30.14
CA ASP A 104 4.51 15.97 31.45
C ASP A 104 3.52 14.82 31.21
N GLY A 105 3.88 13.58 31.55
CA GLY A 105 2.97 12.42 31.50
C GLY A 105 3.28 11.33 30.45
N SER A 106 4.27 11.50 29.57
CA SER A 106 4.67 10.43 28.65
C SER A 106 5.64 9.45 29.31
N ARG A 107 5.20 8.22 29.59
CA ARG A 107 6.08 7.12 30.05
C ARG A 107 7.23 6.87 29.07
N ALA A 108 8.35 6.30 29.52
CA ALA A 108 9.40 5.85 28.60
C ALA A 108 8.89 4.72 27.69
N CYS A 109 9.52 4.53 26.53
CA CYS A 109 9.19 3.42 25.64
C CYS A 109 9.42 2.08 26.35
N ALA A 110 8.50 1.13 26.17
CA ALA A 110 8.61 -0.21 26.73
C ALA A 110 9.77 -1.07 26.20
N ILE A 111 10.53 -0.58 25.21
CA ILE A 111 11.62 -1.35 24.62
C ILE A 111 12.92 -1.05 25.36
N ILE A 112 13.59 -2.09 25.81
CA ILE A 112 14.86 -2.03 26.55
C ILE A 112 15.88 -1.19 25.77
N GLY A 113 16.42 -0.16 26.43
CA GLY A 113 17.48 0.69 25.86
C GLY A 113 16.99 1.71 24.83
N CYS A 114 15.68 1.92 24.68
CA CYS A 114 15.16 2.92 23.75
C CYS A 114 15.20 4.34 24.31
N GLY A 115 14.82 4.54 25.58
CA GLY A 115 14.84 5.84 26.29
C GLY A 115 13.98 6.96 25.68
N LYS A 116 13.22 6.71 24.61
CA LYS A 116 12.37 7.71 23.93
C LYS A 116 11.01 7.85 24.62
N PRO A 117 10.38 9.03 24.58
CA PRO A 117 9.03 9.19 25.12
C PRO A 117 8.02 8.33 24.35
N SER A 118 7.21 7.60 25.10
CA SER A 118 6.05 6.86 24.62
C SER A 118 5.03 7.83 24.01
N ARG A 119 4.46 7.48 22.86
CA ARG A 119 3.37 8.25 22.25
C ARG A 119 2.04 7.53 22.35
N THR A 120 2.03 6.23 22.08
CA THR A 120 0.83 5.40 21.98
C THR A 120 1.15 3.97 22.41
N LYS A 121 0.25 3.35 23.19
CA LYS A 121 0.34 1.96 23.67
C LYS A 121 1.62 1.60 24.46
N GLY A 122 2.32 2.57 25.06
CA GLY A 122 3.58 2.33 25.78
C GLY A 122 4.83 2.35 24.89
N TYR A 123 4.70 2.64 23.58
CA TYR A 123 5.82 2.62 22.63
C TYR A 123 6.11 3.99 22.02
N CYS A 124 7.38 4.21 21.66
CA CYS A 124 7.78 5.37 20.86
C CYS A 124 7.21 5.26 19.42
N ALA A 125 7.22 6.36 18.66
CA ALA A 125 6.68 6.39 17.30
C ALA A 125 7.23 5.27 16.39
N ALA A 126 8.53 4.95 16.48
CA ALA A 126 9.16 3.93 15.65
C ALA A 126 8.73 2.51 16.04
N HIS A 127 8.69 2.22 17.34
CA HIS A 127 8.30 0.91 17.86
C HIS A 127 6.80 0.67 17.72
N TYR A 128 5.97 1.71 17.84
CA TYR A 128 4.55 1.63 17.54
C TYR A 128 4.28 1.26 16.07
N GLN A 129 5.03 1.83 15.11
CA GLN A 129 4.91 1.46 13.70
C GLN A 129 5.29 -0.01 13.47
N LYS A 130 6.32 -0.50 14.14
CA LYS A 130 6.73 -1.91 14.07
C LYS A 130 5.69 -2.83 14.69
N LEU A 131 5.13 -2.48 15.85
CA LEU A 131 4.03 -3.21 16.48
C LEU A 131 2.83 -3.32 15.53
N ARG A 132 2.40 -2.21 14.91
CA ARG A 132 1.28 -2.20 13.96
C ARG A 132 1.52 -3.10 12.74
N MET A 133 2.76 -3.18 12.25
CA MET A 133 3.11 -4.08 11.15
C MET A 133 3.09 -5.56 11.58
N LEU A 134 3.56 -5.85 12.79
CA LEU A 134 3.55 -7.19 13.36
C LEU A 134 2.13 -7.67 13.67
N GLU A 135 1.27 -6.80 14.21
CA GLU A 135 -0.16 -7.04 14.41
C GLU A 135 -0.84 -7.36 13.07
N LYS A 136 -0.64 -6.53 12.03
CA LYS A 136 -1.23 -6.77 10.70
C LYS A 136 -0.80 -8.11 10.08
N THR A 137 0.40 -8.57 10.38
CA THR A 137 0.95 -9.82 9.83
C THR A 137 0.77 -11.03 10.75
N ASN A 138 0.09 -10.86 11.90
CA ASN A 138 -0.02 -11.90 12.95
C ASN A 138 1.33 -12.50 13.37
N ARG A 139 2.42 -11.72 13.31
CA ARG A 139 3.78 -12.13 13.75
C ARG A 139 4.20 -11.44 15.04
N ARG A 140 3.24 -10.96 15.82
CA ARG A 140 3.47 -10.24 17.09
C ARG A 140 3.93 -11.25 18.16
N PRO A 141 5.14 -11.10 18.73
CA PRO A 141 5.56 -11.92 19.87
C PRO A 141 4.76 -11.61 21.12
N SER A 142 4.69 -12.56 22.04
CA SER A 142 3.99 -12.44 23.33
C SER A 142 4.48 -11.27 24.17
N ASP A 143 5.78 -10.97 24.13
CA ASP A 143 6.42 -9.94 24.96
C ASP A 143 6.00 -8.53 24.54
N TRP A 144 5.63 -8.36 23.27
CA TRP A 144 5.12 -7.10 22.75
C TRP A 144 3.65 -6.99 23.14
N LYS A 145 3.32 -6.53 24.36
CA LYS A 145 1.93 -6.30 24.84
C LYS A 145 1.50 -4.83 24.74
N ASP A 146 0.19 -4.58 24.60
CA ASP A 146 -0.34 -3.21 24.61
C ASP A 146 -0.19 -2.66 26.04
N TYR A 147 0.37 -1.45 26.17
CA TYR A 147 0.69 -0.84 27.47
C TYR A 147 1.74 -1.61 28.29
N ALA A 148 2.77 -2.13 27.64
CA ALA A 148 3.93 -2.69 28.32
C ALA A 148 4.64 -1.67 29.24
N ASP A 149 5.22 -2.18 30.33
CA ASP A 149 6.00 -1.39 31.28
C ASP A 149 7.25 -0.81 30.60
N PRO A 150 7.71 0.39 31.01
CA PRO A 150 8.92 0.97 30.44
C PRO A 150 10.10 0.01 30.59
N ASP A 151 10.91 -0.10 29.53
CA ASP A 151 12.12 -0.96 29.50
C ASP A 151 11.90 -2.45 29.85
N SER A 152 10.73 -3.03 29.52
CA SER A 152 10.41 -4.44 29.82
C SER A 152 10.46 -5.38 28.62
N VAL A 153 10.52 -4.87 27.39
CA VAL A 153 10.34 -5.65 26.15
C VAL A 153 11.60 -5.63 25.29
N ASP A 154 12.00 -6.80 24.79
CA ASP A 154 13.13 -6.94 23.85
C ASP A 154 12.81 -6.44 22.44
N ASP A 155 13.78 -5.78 21.79
CA ASP A 155 13.63 -5.33 20.41
C ASP A 155 13.82 -6.47 19.40
N ILE A 156 12.77 -6.80 18.64
CA ILE A 156 12.82 -7.89 17.67
C ILE A 156 13.67 -7.50 16.45
N LYS A 157 14.86 -8.07 16.29
CA LYS A 157 15.67 -7.81 15.11
C LYS A 157 15.18 -8.58 13.88
N LEU A 158 14.18 -8.04 13.18
CA LEU A 158 13.73 -8.61 11.89
C LEU A 158 14.83 -8.41 10.83
N PRO A 159 15.25 -9.46 10.11
CA PRO A 159 16.06 -9.27 8.92
C PRO A 159 15.21 -8.48 7.92
N ARG A 160 15.72 -7.34 7.45
CA ARG A 160 15.02 -6.49 6.47
C ARG A 160 15.70 -6.53 5.11
N GLY A 161 14.89 -6.48 4.05
CA GLY A 161 15.35 -6.37 2.66
C GLY A 161 15.95 -7.64 2.09
N ARG A 162 16.87 -7.50 1.13
CA ARG A 162 17.47 -8.62 0.39
C ARG A 162 18.10 -9.69 1.28
N ALA A 163 18.61 -9.33 2.46
CA ALA A 163 19.20 -10.28 3.40
C ALA A 163 18.17 -11.28 3.96
N ALA A 164 16.95 -10.82 4.26
CA ALA A 164 15.86 -11.70 4.72
C ALA A 164 15.40 -12.66 3.62
N SER A 165 15.22 -12.13 2.40
CA SER A 165 14.87 -12.93 1.24
C SER A 165 15.96 -13.96 0.91
N LYS A 166 17.23 -13.58 1.04
CA LYS A 166 18.37 -14.49 0.82
C LYS A 166 18.45 -15.57 1.90
N ALA A 167 18.18 -15.24 3.16
CA ALA A 167 18.13 -16.21 4.25
C ALA A 167 16.98 -17.21 4.10
N LEU A 168 15.79 -16.73 3.71
CA LEU A 168 14.64 -17.59 3.41
C LEU A 168 14.89 -18.49 2.18
N ALA A 169 15.51 -17.96 1.13
CA ALA A 169 15.88 -18.75 -0.04
C ALA A 169 16.95 -19.81 0.29
N ALA A 170 17.95 -19.47 1.10
CA ALA A 170 18.96 -20.42 1.55
C ALA A 170 18.37 -21.51 2.45
N ALA A 171 17.44 -21.17 3.35
CA ALA A 171 16.74 -22.15 4.18
C ALA A 171 15.84 -23.08 3.35
N ALA A 172 15.16 -22.57 2.32
CA ALA A 172 14.38 -23.39 1.39
C ALA A 172 15.26 -24.34 0.56
N GLN A 173 16.47 -23.91 0.16
CA GLN A 173 17.42 -24.74 -0.57
C GLN A 173 18.01 -25.86 0.31
N ALA A 174 18.30 -25.58 1.58
CA ALA A 174 18.80 -26.57 2.52
C ALA A 174 17.77 -27.66 2.85
N GLY A 175 16.46 -27.33 2.84
CA GLY A 175 15.38 -28.29 3.07
C GLY A 175 15.02 -29.20 1.88
N HIS A 176 15.60 -28.97 0.69
CA HIS A 176 15.37 -29.78 -0.51
C HIS A 176 16.53 -30.75 -0.81
N ALA A 177 17.58 -30.73 0.02
CA ALA A 177 18.81 -31.50 -0.14
C ALA A 177 18.97 -32.59 0.94
N GLY A 178 17.91 -32.91 1.70
CA GLY A 178 17.83 -34.03 2.64
C GLY A 178 16.55 -34.81 2.40
#